data_AF-A0A9R1XDX0-F1
#
_entry.id   AF-A0A9R1XDX0-F1
#
_cell.length_a   1.000
_cell.length_b   1.000
_cell.length_c   1.000
_cell.angle_alpha   90.00
_cell.angle_beta   90.00
_cell.angle_gamma   90.00
#
_symmetry.space_group_name_H-M   'P 1'
#
loop_
_entity.id
_entity.type
_entity.pdbx_description
1 polymer ?
#
loop_
_entity_poly.entity_id
_entity_poly.type
_entity_poly.pdbx_seq_one_letter_code
_entity_poly.pdbx_strand_id
1 'polypeptide(L)'
;MVGGIGKQDRQDIITGIGIWVLENGKEWKEVGRMPHRFFQGFGELDDVFASSGTDDLIYIQSYGAPALLVFDLKKNQWKWSQKCPVTKRFPLQLFSGFCFEPRLEISP
;
A
#
# COMPACT_ATOMS: atom_id res chain seq x y z
N MET A 1 1.43 -2.28 9.10
CA MET A 1 2.46 -2.46 8.06
C MET A 1 1.80 -2.86 6.77
N VAL A 2 2.26 -2.30 5.64
CA VAL A 2 1.86 -2.70 4.29
C VAL A 2 3.14 -3.12 3.57
N GLY A 3 3.13 -4.24 2.87
CA GLY A 3 4.36 -4.79 2.30
C GLY A 3 4.12 -5.69 1.09
N GLY A 4 5.08 -5.68 0.16
CA GLY A 4 5.09 -6.59 -0.98
C GLY A 4 5.43 -8.01 -0.55
N ILE A 5 4.77 -8.99 -1.19
CA ILE A 5 5.05 -10.42 -1.01
C ILE A 5 5.76 -10.90 -2.27
N GLY A 6 7.06 -11.16 -2.14
CA GLY A 6 7.88 -11.70 -3.22
C GLY A 6 7.61 -13.19 -3.49
N LYS A 7 8.11 -13.67 -4.62
CA LYS A 7 8.20 -15.09 -4.91
C LYS A 7 9.43 -15.69 -4.21
N GLN A 8 9.37 -16.96 -3.81
CA GLN A 8 10.50 -17.62 -3.13
C GLN A 8 11.76 -17.68 -4.02
N ASP A 9 11.57 -17.78 -5.33
CA ASP A 9 12.60 -17.91 -6.36
C ASP A 9 12.99 -16.58 -7.02
N ARG A 10 12.17 -15.53 -6.88
CA ARG A 10 12.41 -14.15 -7.36
C ARG A 10 11.85 -13.13 -6.39
N GLN A 11 12.73 -12.60 -5.54
CA GLN A 11 12.39 -11.56 -4.57
C GLN A 11 12.32 -10.16 -5.21
N ASP A 12 12.83 -10.01 -6.43
CA ASP A 12 12.74 -8.83 -7.32
C ASP A 12 11.37 -8.68 -8.00
N ILE A 13 10.42 -9.58 -7.70
CA ILE A 13 9.06 -9.51 -8.26
C ILE A 13 8.07 -9.61 -7.13
N ILE A 14 7.33 -8.52 -6.93
CA ILE A 14 6.20 -8.50 -6.01
C ILE A 14 5.03 -9.24 -6.66
N THR A 15 4.54 -10.27 -5.97
CA THR A 15 3.41 -11.13 -6.39
C THR A 15 2.23 -11.06 -5.44
N GLY A 16 2.29 -10.16 -4.44
CA GLY A 16 1.33 -10.01 -3.34
C GLY A 16 1.48 -8.65 -2.68
N ILE A 17 0.40 -8.14 -2.10
CA ILE A 17 0.50 -7.10 -1.07
C ILE A 17 -0.18 -7.65 0.17
N GLY A 18 0.52 -7.60 1.30
CA GLY A 18 -0.02 -7.97 2.60
C GLY A 18 -0.22 -6.75 3.49
N ILE A 19 -1.16 -6.89 4.42
CA ILE A 19 -1.48 -5.92 5.46
C ILE A 19 -1.33 -6.62 6.80
N TRP A 20 -0.50 -6.06 7.67
CA TRP A 20 -0.27 -6.57 9.01
C TRP A 20 -0.55 -5.50 10.07
N VAL A 21 -1.13 -5.93 11.19
CA VAL A 21 -1.34 -5.11 12.38
C VAL A 21 -0.46 -5.64 13.50
N LEU A 22 0.11 -4.74 14.30
CA LEU A 22 0.92 -5.11 15.46
C LEU A 22 -0.01 -5.36 16.65
N GLU A 23 -0.24 -6.62 17.00
CA GLU A 23 -1.00 -7.00 18.18
C GLU A 23 -0.14 -6.89 19.44
N ASN A 24 -0.71 -6.25 20.48
CA ASN A 24 -0.11 -6.09 21.81
C ASN A 24 1.32 -5.53 21.81
N GLY A 25 1.70 -4.79 20.75
CA GLY A 25 3.04 -4.22 20.59
C GLY A 25 4.15 -5.26 20.32
N LYS A 26 3.83 -6.53 20.04
CA LYS A 26 4.82 -7.61 19.97
C LYS A 26 4.73 -8.49 18.74
N GLU A 27 3.54 -8.73 18.22
CA GLU A 27 3.34 -9.71 17.15
C GLU A 27 2.68 -9.07 15.93
N TRP A 28 3.28 -9.25 14.76
CA TRP A 28 2.67 -8.84 13.50
C TRP A 28 1.71 -9.92 13.02
N LYS A 29 0.43 -9.58 12.94
CA LYS A 29 -0.60 -10.47 12.42
C LYS A 29 -1.11 -9.99 11.08
N GLU A 30 -1.15 -10.91 10.11
CA GLU A 30 -1.74 -10.63 8.81
C GLU A 30 -3.25 -10.47 8.95
N VAL A 31 -3.77 -9.32 8.50
CA VAL A 31 -5.21 -9.00 8.52
C VAL A 31 -5.81 -8.95 7.12
N GLY A 32 -4.97 -8.87 6.08
CA GLY A 32 -5.42 -8.85 4.70
C GLY A 32 -4.30 -9.21 3.74
N ARG A 33 -4.64 -9.99 2.72
CA ARG A 33 -3.77 -10.29 1.58
C ARG A 33 -4.49 -9.94 0.29
N MET A 34 -3.81 -9.20 -0.58
CA MET A 34 -4.38 -8.72 -1.84
C MET A 34 -4.80 -9.91 -2.72
N PRO A 35 -6.10 -10.03 -3.06
CA PRO A 35 -6.54 -11.11 -3.93
C PRO A 35 -5.98 -10.98 -5.35
N HIS A 36 -5.72 -12.11 -6.02
CA HIS A 36 -5.14 -12.14 -7.36
C HIS A 36 -5.88 -11.30 -8.42
N ARG A 37 -7.21 -11.13 -8.28
CA ARG A 37 -8.02 -10.29 -9.20
C ARG A 37 -7.59 -8.82 -9.23
N PHE A 38 -6.91 -8.32 -8.20
CA PHE A 38 -6.44 -6.94 -8.14
C PHE A 38 -5.08 -6.74 -8.81
N PHE A 39 -4.34 -7.80 -9.15
CA PHE A 39 -3.04 -7.69 -9.82
C PHE A 39 -3.12 -6.99 -11.17
N GLN A 40 -4.11 -7.37 -11.99
CA GLN A 40 -4.24 -6.87 -13.36
C GLN A 40 -4.39 -5.35 -13.43
N GLY A 41 -4.94 -4.72 -12.39
CA GLY A 41 -5.08 -3.25 -12.34
C GLY A 41 -3.87 -2.50 -11.79
N PHE A 42 -2.86 -3.19 -11.24
CA PHE A 42 -1.62 -2.59 -10.73
C PHE A 42 -0.56 -2.36 -11.83
N GLY A 43 -0.69 -3.04 -12.98
CA GLY A 43 0.38 -3.13 -13.97
C GLY A 43 1.47 -4.13 -13.54
N GLU A 44 2.61 -4.11 -14.24
CA GLU A 44 3.82 -4.79 -13.75
C GLU A 44 4.20 -4.14 -12.42
N LEU A 45 4.26 -4.93 -11.35
CA LEU A 45 4.74 -4.47 -10.05
C LEU A 45 6.27 -4.41 -10.12
N ASP A 46 6.78 -3.44 -10.85
CA ASP A 46 8.20 -3.09 -10.85
C ASP A 46 8.53 -2.43 -9.50
N ASP A 47 8.68 -3.29 -8.48
CA ASP A 47 9.17 -3.13 -7.11
C ASP A 47 8.67 -1.98 -6.21
N VAL A 48 7.94 -0.99 -6.73
CA VAL A 48 7.65 0.23 -5.98
C VAL A 48 6.16 0.58 -6.03
N PHE A 49 5.51 0.42 -4.87
CA PHE A 49 4.21 1.01 -4.61
C PHE A 49 4.31 1.93 -3.39
N ALA A 50 3.49 2.99 -3.37
CA ALA A 50 3.31 3.84 -2.20
C ALA A 50 2.07 3.37 -1.43
N SER A 51 2.10 3.52 -0.12
CA SER A 51 0.90 3.32 0.72
C SER A 51 0.74 4.43 1.74
N SER A 52 -0.51 4.77 2.04
CA SER A 52 -0.88 5.75 3.06
C SER A 52 -2.17 5.31 3.75
N GLY A 53 -2.44 5.83 4.95
CA GLY A 53 -3.62 5.47 5.73
C GLY A 53 -4.39 6.70 6.20
N THR A 54 -5.73 6.59 6.26
CA THR A 54 -6.61 7.52 6.95
C THR A 54 -7.76 6.74 7.58
N ASP A 55 -8.06 6.97 8.85
CA ASP A 55 -9.03 6.18 9.62
C ASP A 55 -8.79 4.66 9.44
N ASP A 56 -9.84 3.92 9.04
CA ASP A 56 -9.81 2.48 8.76
C ASP A 56 -9.43 2.16 7.30
N LEU A 57 -8.98 3.14 6.50
CA LEU A 57 -8.67 2.96 5.09
C LEU A 57 -7.16 3.00 4.83
N ILE A 58 -6.68 2.00 4.10
CA ILE A 58 -5.32 1.95 3.56
C ILE A 58 -5.40 2.15 2.05
N TYR A 59 -4.69 3.15 1.56
CA TYR A 59 -4.53 3.45 0.14
C TYR A 59 -3.21 2.88 -0.37
N ILE A 60 -3.25 2.27 -1.54
CA ILE A 60 -2.09 1.62 -2.17
C ILE A 60 -2.07 2.05 -3.64
N GLN A 61 -0.97 2.68 -4.03
CA GLN A 61 -0.77 3.22 -5.37
C GLN A 61 0.48 2.62 -6.00
N SER A 62 0.31 1.98 -7.15
CA SER A 62 1.45 1.53 -7.97
C SER A 62 2.15 2.74 -8.59
N TYR A 63 3.49 2.72 -8.63
CA TYR A 63 4.24 3.77 -9.32
C TYR A 63 3.88 3.78 -10.81
N GLY A 64 3.70 4.96 -11.40
CA GLY A 64 3.33 5.09 -12.82
C GLY A 64 1.89 4.71 -13.17
N ALA A 65 1.13 3.99 -12.32
CA ALA A 65 -0.27 3.66 -12.58
C ALA A 65 -1.25 4.75 -12.08
N PRO A 66 -2.38 5.00 -12.77
CA PRO A 66 -3.43 5.90 -12.28
C PRO A 66 -4.38 5.22 -11.27
N ALA A 67 -4.26 3.89 -11.10
CA ALA A 67 -5.15 3.11 -10.28
C ALA A 67 -4.79 3.23 -8.79
N LEU A 68 -5.81 3.31 -7.95
CA LEU A 68 -5.70 3.40 -6.49
C LEU A 68 -6.49 2.26 -5.86
N LEU A 69 -5.80 1.34 -5.21
CA LEU A 69 -6.43 0.27 -4.44
C LEU A 69 -6.65 0.74 -3.01
N VAL A 70 -7.79 0.35 -2.45
CA VAL A 70 -8.16 0.66 -1.08
C VAL A 70 -8.44 -0.63 -0.34
N PHE A 71 -7.85 -0.78 0.84
CA PHE A 71 -8.21 -1.79 1.82
C PHE A 71 -8.93 -1.13 2.99
N ASP A 72 -10.16 -1.57 3.25
CA ASP A 72 -11.01 -1.14 4.37
C ASP A 72 -10.80 -2.13 5.51
N LEU A 73 -10.07 -1.71 6.56
CA LEU A 73 -9.74 -2.52 7.74
C LEU A 73 -11.00 -2.98 8.48
N LYS A 74 -11.99 -2.08 8.62
CA LYS A 74 -13.23 -2.35 9.33
C LYS A 74 -14.08 -3.41 8.63
N LYS A 75 -14.10 -3.39 7.30
CA LYS A 75 -14.85 -4.36 6.47
C LYS A 75 -14.02 -5.54 6.00
N ASN A 76 -12.71 -5.53 6.26
CA ASN A 76 -11.74 -6.46 5.69
C ASN A 76 -11.93 -6.63 4.17
N GLN A 77 -12.01 -5.51 3.45
CA GLN A 77 -12.41 -5.51 2.05
C GLN A 77 -11.45 -4.72 1.16
N TRP A 78 -11.08 -5.34 0.05
CA TRP A 78 -10.33 -4.73 -1.04
C TRP A 78 -11.27 -4.15 -2.10
N LYS A 79 -11.01 -2.93 -2.55
CA LYS A 79 -11.76 -2.27 -3.63
C LYS A 79 -10.88 -1.32 -4.43
N TRP A 80 -11.17 -1.19 -5.73
CA TRP A 80 -10.65 -0.09 -6.53
C TRP A 80 -11.38 1.20 -6.18
N SER A 81 -10.63 2.30 -6.06
CA SER A 81 -11.27 3.63 -5.98
C SER A 81 -11.92 3.97 -7.32
N GLN A 82 -13.18 4.40 -7.30
CA GLN A 82 -13.94 4.73 -8.52
C GLN A 82 -13.49 6.06 -9.17
N LYS A 83 -12.79 6.92 -8.43
CA LYS A 83 -12.16 8.14 -8.93
C LYS A 83 -10.81 8.27 -8.24
N CYS A 84 -9.72 8.35 -9.00
CA CYS A 84 -8.46 8.81 -8.44
C CYS A 84 -8.59 10.33 -8.29
N PRO A 85 -8.66 10.90 -7.06
CA PRO A 85 -8.81 12.35 -6.88
C PRO A 85 -7.60 13.13 -7.39
N VAL A 86 -6.50 12.46 -7.69
CA VAL A 86 -5.30 13.05 -8.27
C VAL A 86 -5.33 12.91 -9.79
N THR A 87 -5.68 14.00 -10.48
CA THR A 87 -5.48 14.13 -11.92
C THR A 87 -3.98 14.30 -12.16
N LYS A 88 -3.33 13.28 -12.75
CA LYS A 88 -1.91 13.34 -13.12
C LYS A 88 -1.66 14.57 -13.99
N ARG A 89 -0.72 15.45 -13.60
CA ARG A 89 -0.09 16.37 -14.57
C ARG A 89 1.28 15.88 -15.03
N PHE A 90 2.13 15.29 -14.19
CA PHE A 90 3.37 14.65 -14.63
C PHE A 90 3.82 13.56 -13.63
N PRO A 91 4.37 12.41 -14.09
CA PRO A 91 4.81 11.32 -13.21
C PRO A 91 5.82 11.74 -12.13
N LEU A 92 6.59 12.80 -12.39
CA LEU A 92 7.65 13.31 -11.51
C LEU A 92 7.17 14.37 -10.50
N GLN A 93 5.92 14.87 -10.59
CA GLN A 93 5.41 15.93 -9.70
C GLN A 93 4.46 15.42 -8.60
N LEU A 94 4.28 14.10 -8.47
CA LEU A 94 3.49 13.51 -7.39
C LEU A 94 4.20 13.50 -6.02
N PHE A 95 5.48 13.90 -5.96
CA PHE A 95 6.19 14.10 -4.72
C PHE A 95 6.30 15.59 -4.39
N SER A 96 5.21 16.17 -3.87
CA SER A 96 5.30 17.33 -2.97
C SER A 96 4.98 16.95 -1.52
N GLY A 97 5.07 15.66 -1.19
CA GLY A 97 4.91 15.14 0.17
C GLY A 97 5.82 13.94 0.34
N PHE A 98 6.98 14.16 0.95
CA PHE A 98 7.79 13.10 1.54
C PHE A 98 7.01 12.49 2.71
N CYS A 99 7.13 11.18 2.91
CA CYS A 99 6.66 10.55 4.14
C CYS A 99 7.40 11.20 5.31
N PHE A 100 6.70 12.02 6.09
CA PHE A 100 7.21 12.44 7.39
C PHE A 100 7.21 11.21 8.28
N GLU A 101 8.40 10.76 8.65
CA GLU A 101 8.61 9.78 9.72
C GLU A 101 8.43 10.55 11.03
N PRO A 102 7.32 10.43 11.78
CA PRO A 102 7.28 10.95 13.14
C PRO A 102 8.24 10.08 13.95
N ARG A 103 9.51 10.49 14.01
CA ARG A 103 10.40 9.99 15.05
C ARG A 103 9.73 10.38 16.35
N LEU A 104 9.39 9.38 17.15
CA LEU A 104 9.00 9.58 18.54
C LEU A 104 10.16 10.37 19.19
N GLU A 105 10.05 11.69 19.30
CA GLU A 105 10.92 12.43 20.20
C GLU A 105 10.51 11.98 21.61
N ILE A 106 11.29 11.07 22.16
CA ILE A 106 11.25 10.76 23.58
C ILE A 106 11.86 11.99 24.25
N SER A 107 11.02 12.91 24.74
CA SER A 107 11.47 13.93 25.69
C SER A 107 11.87 13.22 26.99
N PRO A 108 13.02 13.55 27.60
CA PRO A 108 13.33 13.16 28.97
C PRO A 108 12.29 13.69 29.96
#